data_AF-A0A9F3QVQ1-F1
#
_entry.id   AF-A0A9F3QVQ1-F1
#
_cell.length_a   1.000
_cell.length_b   1.000
_cell.length_c   1.000
_cell.angle_alpha   90.00
_cell.angle_beta   90.00
_cell.angle_gamma   90.00
#
_symmetry.space_group_name_H-M   'P 1'
#
loop_
_entity.id
_entity.type
_entity.pdbx_description
1 polymer ?
#
loop_
_entity_poly.entity_id
_entity_poly.type
_entity_poly.pdbx_seq_one_letter_code
_entity_poly.pdbx_strand_id
1 'polypeptide(L)'
;MLEVLPLPAEQLLQEHRRAWAEPFISGVEMRKITDAHTPSSDTVNMTLYYVLSTTPAPLLDPHISPEEKEKMEAALNYADHCFSGYATMHAENLWPGQLSTVLQVLQLANLWKLTLQKRGCKGLVAAGAHGLMQGMVLSFGGLQFTENHLQFQSDPEVLQNSYSLRGIHYNKDLINLAVLLDAEGKPFLHVSVKFQDKPVKLYACEGGCSNDPVELTSELHGHTFPVMVTQPITPLLYISTDLVHLQDLRHTLHLKAILAHEEHMAKQYPGLPFLFWFSVASLITLFHLFLFKLIYNEYCGPGAKPLFRSKV
;
A
#
# COMPACT_ATOMS: atom_id res chain seq x y z
N MET A 1 -39.00 26.44 20.99
CA MET A 1 -38.75 27.37 19.87
C MET A 1 -37.35 27.04 19.40
N LEU A 2 -37.22 26.32 18.28
CA LEU A 2 -35.90 26.00 17.73
C LEU A 2 -35.27 27.34 17.31
N GLU A 3 -34.19 27.75 17.98
CA GLU A 3 -33.27 28.71 17.41
C GLU A 3 -32.71 28.10 16.13
N VAL A 4 -33.31 28.48 15.00
CA VAL A 4 -32.75 28.22 13.68
C VAL A 4 -31.42 28.96 13.66
N LEU A 5 -30.31 28.20 13.62
CA LEU A 5 -28.96 28.74 13.49
C LEU A 5 -28.97 29.89 12.45
N PRO A 6 -28.67 31.14 12.82
CA PRO A 6 -28.73 32.29 11.92
C PRO A 6 -27.56 32.32 10.91
N LEU A 7 -27.00 31.15 10.61
CA LEU A 7 -25.84 31.00 9.73
C LEU A 7 -26.30 30.79 8.28
N PRO A 8 -25.79 31.57 7.31
CA PRO A 8 -26.04 31.34 5.89
C PRO A 8 -25.59 29.95 5.45
N ALA A 9 -26.34 29.30 4.55
CA ALA A 9 -26.00 27.98 4.02
C ALA A 9 -24.62 27.93 3.35
N GLU A 10 -24.19 29.01 2.70
CA GLU A 10 -22.87 29.11 2.08
C GLU A 10 -21.75 29.06 3.14
N GLN A 11 -21.96 29.70 4.28
CA GLN A 11 -21.00 29.67 5.38
C GLN A 11 -20.91 28.26 5.98
N LEU A 12 -22.05 27.60 6.19
CA LEU A 12 -22.07 26.20 6.67
C LEU A 12 -21.36 25.26 5.70
N LEU A 13 -21.54 25.44 4.38
CA LEU A 13 -20.85 24.65 3.36
C LEU A 13 -19.34 24.90 3.37
N GLN A 14 -18.91 26.16 3.53
CA GLN A 14 -17.50 26.50 3.61
C GLN A 14 -16.84 25.93 4.88
N GLU A 15 -17.50 26.04 6.02
CA GLU A 15 -17.06 25.45 7.29
C GLU A 15 -16.97 23.92 7.17
N HIS A 16 -17.98 23.28 6.57
CA HIS A 16 -17.98 21.84 6.32
C HIS A 16 -16.81 21.40 5.41
N ARG A 17 -16.56 22.13 4.32
CA ARG A 17 -15.44 21.84 3.40
C ARG A 17 -14.09 21.97 4.10
N ARG A 18 -13.90 23.00 4.93
CA ARG A 18 -12.68 23.18 5.72
C ARG A 18 -12.52 22.05 6.74
N ALA A 19 -13.58 21.71 7.46
CA ALA A 19 -13.59 20.62 8.44
C ALA A 19 -13.22 19.26 7.80
N TRP A 20 -13.69 18.98 6.58
CA TRP A 20 -13.33 17.76 5.85
C TRP A 20 -11.93 17.78 5.25
N ALA A 21 -11.34 18.96 4.98
CA ALA A 21 -9.99 19.04 4.44
C ALA A 21 -8.95 18.51 5.44
N GLU A 22 -9.16 18.71 6.75
CA GLU A 22 -8.26 18.28 7.82
C GLU A 22 -8.02 16.76 7.86
N PRO A 23 -9.03 15.87 7.99
CA PRO A 23 -8.78 14.43 8.00
C PRO A 23 -8.23 13.93 6.65
N PHE A 24 -8.58 14.58 5.54
CA PHE A 24 -8.07 14.21 4.20
C PHE A 24 -6.67 14.74 3.86
N ILE A 25 -5.99 15.38 4.82
CA ILE A 25 -4.52 15.55 4.76
C ILE A 25 -3.87 14.17 4.67
N SER A 26 -4.40 13.21 5.42
CA SER A 26 -4.06 11.80 5.34
C SER A 26 -4.90 11.11 4.27
N GLY A 27 -4.32 10.14 3.57
CA GLY A 27 -5.11 9.33 2.63
C GLY A 27 -4.30 8.35 1.81
N VAL A 28 -5.03 7.55 1.03
CA VAL A 28 -4.47 6.56 0.10
C VAL A 28 -4.81 7.00 -1.32
N GLU A 29 -3.83 6.94 -2.22
CA GLU A 29 -4.00 7.26 -3.64
C GLU A 29 -3.47 6.10 -4.48
N MET A 30 -4.33 5.54 -5.32
CA MET A 30 -3.96 4.47 -6.25
C MET A 30 -3.49 5.07 -7.56
N ARG A 31 -2.37 4.56 -8.10
CA ARG A 31 -1.81 5.03 -9.38
C ARG A 31 -1.86 3.96 -10.45
N LYS A 32 -1.31 2.79 -10.17
CA LYS A 32 -1.29 1.65 -11.10
C LYS A 32 -1.66 0.38 -10.35
N ILE A 33 -2.64 -0.33 -10.86
CA ILE A 33 -3.13 -1.59 -10.31
C ILE A 33 -2.79 -2.70 -11.32
N THR A 34 -2.16 -3.76 -10.84
CA THR A 34 -1.69 -4.90 -11.64
C THR A 34 -2.38 -6.21 -11.28
N ASP A 35 -3.00 -6.30 -10.10
CA ASP A 35 -3.75 -7.48 -9.66
C ASP A 35 -5.26 -7.19 -9.51
N ALA A 36 -6.05 -8.25 -9.37
CA ALA A 36 -7.51 -8.16 -9.32
C ALA A 36 -8.10 -7.87 -7.91
N HIS A 37 -7.31 -8.07 -6.86
CA HIS A 37 -7.76 -7.96 -5.46
C HIS A 37 -7.46 -6.58 -4.86
N THR A 38 -6.64 -5.78 -5.51
CA THR A 38 -6.39 -4.38 -5.15
C THR A 38 -7.60 -3.49 -5.49
N PRO A 39 -8.14 -2.73 -4.52
CA PRO A 39 -9.29 -1.86 -4.76
C PRO A 39 -8.92 -0.68 -5.67
N SER A 40 -9.91 -0.23 -6.46
CA SER A 40 -9.79 0.97 -7.28
C SER A 40 -9.68 2.24 -6.42
N SER A 41 -9.16 3.33 -7.02
CA SER A 41 -9.13 4.64 -6.33
C SER A 41 -10.52 5.10 -5.89
N ASP A 42 -11.56 4.83 -6.68
CA ASP A 42 -12.94 5.18 -6.35
C ASP A 42 -13.45 4.38 -5.15
N THR A 43 -13.15 3.08 -5.11
CA THR A 43 -13.49 2.20 -3.99
C THR A 43 -12.83 2.67 -2.69
N VAL A 44 -11.55 3.02 -2.74
CA VAL A 44 -10.80 3.54 -1.59
C VAL A 44 -11.41 4.86 -1.10
N ASN A 45 -11.59 5.84 -1.99
CA ASN A 45 -12.13 7.16 -1.63
C ASN A 45 -13.56 7.08 -1.08
N MET A 46 -14.42 6.27 -1.71
CA MET A 46 -15.79 6.03 -1.26
C MET A 46 -15.81 5.40 0.13
N THR A 47 -14.97 4.39 0.37
CA THR A 47 -14.88 3.69 1.65
C THR A 47 -14.41 4.65 2.76
N LEU A 48 -13.35 5.42 2.51
CA LEU A 48 -12.85 6.43 3.45
C LEU A 48 -13.96 7.43 3.79
N TYR A 49 -14.64 7.98 2.78
CA TYR A 49 -15.73 8.92 2.99
C TYR A 49 -16.87 8.34 3.86
N TYR A 50 -17.32 7.12 3.58
CA TYR A 50 -18.41 6.49 4.35
C TYR A 50 -18.02 6.15 5.78
N VAL A 51 -16.79 5.66 6.01
CA VAL A 51 -16.32 5.35 7.35
C VAL A 51 -16.12 6.63 8.18
N LEU A 52 -15.58 7.68 7.58
CA LEU A 52 -15.39 8.96 8.26
C LEU A 52 -16.70 9.70 8.54
N SER A 53 -17.63 9.73 7.58
CA SER A 53 -18.92 10.40 7.76
C SER A 53 -19.82 9.76 8.83
N THR A 54 -19.54 8.50 9.20
CA THR A 54 -20.22 7.79 10.29
C THR A 54 -19.47 7.83 11.63
N THR A 55 -18.43 8.65 11.73
CA THR A 55 -17.55 8.72 12.89
C THR A 55 -17.40 10.16 13.38
N PRO A 56 -17.57 10.42 14.69
CA PRO A 56 -17.34 11.75 15.25
C PRO A 56 -15.90 12.24 15.03
N ALA A 57 -15.73 13.55 14.85
CA ALA A 57 -14.43 14.20 14.72
C ALA A 57 -14.18 15.12 15.93
N PRO A 58 -13.87 14.57 17.13
CA PRO A 58 -13.76 15.36 18.37
C PRO A 58 -12.67 16.43 18.32
N LEU A 59 -11.59 16.22 17.54
CA LEU A 59 -10.53 17.21 17.32
C LEU A 59 -11.00 18.50 16.61
N LEU A 60 -12.17 18.47 15.95
CA LEU A 60 -12.78 19.63 15.31
C LEU A 60 -13.83 20.31 16.20
N ASP A 61 -14.15 19.72 17.36
CA ASP A 61 -15.11 20.30 18.29
C ASP A 61 -14.49 21.50 19.02
N PRO A 62 -15.04 22.71 18.92
CA PRO A 62 -14.52 23.88 19.63
C PRO A 62 -14.65 23.77 21.16
N HIS A 63 -15.47 22.85 21.67
CA HIS A 63 -15.72 22.66 23.10
C HIS A 63 -14.84 21.57 23.75
N ILE A 64 -13.99 20.89 22.99
CA ILE A 64 -13.06 19.89 23.56
C ILE A 64 -12.10 20.55 24.56
N SER A 65 -11.84 19.88 25.68
CA SER A 65 -10.86 20.40 26.63
C SER A 65 -9.44 20.37 26.03
N PRO A 66 -8.56 21.33 26.38
CA PRO A 66 -7.19 21.34 25.89
C PRO A 66 -6.41 20.05 26.22
N GLU A 67 -6.66 19.46 27.40
CA GLU A 67 -6.03 18.22 27.84
C GLU A 67 -6.48 17.01 26.99
N GLU A 68 -7.78 16.90 26.70
CA GLU A 68 -8.29 15.83 25.83
C GLU A 68 -7.79 15.99 24.39
N LYS A 69 -7.71 17.23 23.90
CA LYS A 69 -7.16 17.53 22.58
C LYS A 69 -5.70 17.11 22.48
N GLU A 70 -4.87 17.52 23.42
CA GLU A 70 -3.44 17.15 23.47
C GLU A 70 -3.27 15.63 23.52
N LYS A 71 -4.08 14.94 24.33
CA LYS A 71 -4.06 13.47 24.41
C LYS A 71 -4.41 12.80 23.08
N MET A 72 -5.41 13.30 22.37
CA MET A 72 -5.81 12.75 21.06
C MET A 72 -4.75 13.04 20.00
N GLU A 73 -4.17 14.24 19.98
CA GLU A 73 -3.07 14.60 19.08
C GLU A 73 -1.81 13.77 19.35
N ALA A 74 -1.48 13.52 20.63
CA ALA A 74 -0.40 12.61 21.01
C ALA A 74 -0.64 11.19 20.47
N ALA A 75 -1.87 10.68 20.55
CA ALA A 75 -2.23 9.38 20.01
C ALA A 75 -2.10 9.32 18.47
N LEU A 76 -2.30 10.43 17.74
CA LEU A 76 -2.09 10.49 16.29
C LEU A 76 -0.60 10.44 15.92
N ASN A 77 0.23 11.16 16.68
CA ASN A 77 1.67 11.25 16.44
C ASN A 77 2.42 9.97 16.82
N TYR A 78 1.90 9.26 17.80
CA TYR A 78 2.56 8.14 18.41
C TYR A 78 1.53 7.14 18.97
N ALA A 79 1.10 6.20 18.14
CA ALA A 79 0.22 5.12 18.54
C ALA A 79 1.03 3.84 18.75
N ASP A 80 1.49 3.60 19.98
CA ASP A 80 2.26 2.41 20.35
C ASP A 80 1.67 1.13 19.76
N HIS A 81 2.50 0.40 19.01
CA HIS A 81 2.15 -0.87 18.38
C HIS A 81 0.91 -0.84 17.47
N CYS A 82 0.49 0.33 17.00
CA CYS A 82 -0.65 0.44 16.11
C CYS A 82 -0.33 -0.10 14.72
N PHE A 83 -1.23 -1.02 14.37
CA PHE A 83 -1.31 -1.93 13.26
C PHE A 83 -0.30 -3.07 13.27
N SER A 84 -0.52 -4.02 14.18
CA SER A 84 0.16 -5.31 14.17
C SER A 84 -0.51 -6.28 13.19
N GLY A 85 -0.01 -6.41 11.95
CA GLY A 85 -0.63 -7.32 10.98
C GLY A 85 -0.19 -7.18 9.54
N TYR A 86 -0.84 -7.99 8.68
CA TYR A 86 -0.73 -7.88 7.24
C TYR A 86 -1.52 -6.69 6.71
N ALA A 87 -1.01 -6.09 5.64
CA ALA A 87 -1.68 -5.02 4.91
C ALA A 87 -3.15 -5.36 4.58
N THR A 88 -4.04 -4.39 4.76
CA THR A 88 -5.47 -4.52 4.47
C THR A 88 -5.80 -4.26 3.01
N MET A 89 -4.83 -3.94 2.14
CA MET A 89 -5.07 -3.62 0.73
C MET A 89 -5.95 -4.68 0.03
N HIS A 90 -5.65 -5.96 0.22
CA HIS A 90 -6.39 -7.07 -0.40
C HIS A 90 -7.56 -7.60 0.47
N ALA A 91 -7.92 -6.90 1.55
CA ALA A 91 -9.05 -7.29 2.38
C ALA A 91 -10.36 -6.79 1.76
N GLU A 92 -10.92 -7.55 0.82
CA GLU A 92 -12.13 -7.18 0.06
C GLU A 92 -13.33 -6.80 0.95
N ASN A 93 -13.45 -7.42 2.13
CA ASN A 93 -14.49 -7.11 3.11
C ASN A 93 -14.34 -5.71 3.74
N LEU A 94 -13.12 -5.16 3.74
CA LEU A 94 -12.82 -3.80 4.23
C LEU A 94 -12.91 -2.76 3.10
N TRP A 95 -12.76 -3.18 1.84
CA TRP A 95 -12.81 -2.34 0.65
C TRP A 95 -13.90 -2.81 -0.34
N PRO A 96 -15.19 -2.76 0.04
CA PRO A 96 -16.26 -3.28 -0.79
C PRO A 96 -16.46 -2.44 -2.06
N GLY A 97 -16.57 -3.10 -3.21
CA GLY A 97 -16.79 -2.43 -4.49
C GLY A 97 -18.13 -1.72 -4.62
N GLN A 98 -19.15 -2.11 -3.85
CA GLN A 98 -20.47 -1.48 -3.85
C GLN A 98 -21.12 -1.49 -2.46
N LEU A 99 -21.73 -0.38 -2.09
CA LEU A 99 -22.56 -0.22 -0.91
C LEU A 99 -23.87 0.44 -1.33
N SER A 100 -25.01 -0.20 -1.06
CA SER A 100 -26.32 0.27 -1.53
C SER A 100 -27.26 0.71 -0.41
N THR A 101 -26.93 0.41 0.85
CA THR A 101 -27.81 0.72 2.00
C THR A 101 -27.04 1.37 3.15
N VAL A 102 -27.74 2.20 3.92
CA VAL A 102 -27.21 2.82 5.14
C VAL A 102 -26.76 1.76 6.15
N LEU A 103 -27.47 0.63 6.25
CA LEU A 103 -27.09 -0.46 7.15
C LEU A 103 -25.73 -1.05 6.80
N GLN A 104 -25.45 -1.27 5.51
CA GLN A 104 -24.13 -1.77 5.06
C GLN A 104 -23.02 -0.77 5.40
N VAL A 105 -23.27 0.53 5.22
CA VAL A 105 -22.31 1.59 5.58
C VAL A 105 -21.99 1.57 7.09
N LEU A 106 -23.02 1.45 7.94
CA LEU A 106 -22.83 1.36 9.39
C LEU A 106 -22.10 0.08 9.80
N GLN A 107 -22.39 -1.05 9.15
CA GLN A 107 -21.70 -2.32 9.38
C GLN A 107 -20.22 -2.23 8.99
N LEU A 108 -19.93 -1.61 7.84
CA LEU A 108 -18.56 -1.39 7.37
C LEU A 108 -17.76 -0.51 8.34
N ALA A 109 -18.35 0.60 8.82
CA ALA A 109 -17.71 1.47 9.79
C ALA A 109 -17.40 0.73 11.11
N ASN A 110 -18.32 -0.13 11.58
CA ASN A 110 -18.09 -0.96 12.76
C ASN A 110 -17.00 -2.02 12.54
N LEU A 111 -16.97 -2.63 11.35
CA LEU A 111 -15.94 -3.60 10.97
C LEU A 111 -14.55 -2.95 10.94
N TRP A 112 -14.44 -1.73 10.41
CA TRP A 112 -13.20 -0.95 10.43
C TRP A 112 -12.74 -0.65 11.85
N LYS A 113 -13.62 -0.13 12.71
CA LYS A 113 -13.32 0.14 14.13
C LYS A 113 -12.84 -1.13 14.84
N LEU A 114 -13.55 -2.25 14.65
CA LEU A 114 -13.18 -3.54 15.24
C LEU A 114 -11.82 -4.02 14.75
N THR A 115 -11.57 -3.94 13.43
CA THR A 115 -10.31 -4.38 12.82
C THR A 115 -9.14 -3.61 13.39
N LEU A 116 -9.22 -2.27 13.42
CA LEU A 116 -8.16 -1.41 13.95
C LEU A 116 -7.94 -1.65 15.45
N GLN A 117 -9.01 -1.79 16.25
CA GLN A 117 -8.91 -2.10 17.67
C GLN A 117 -8.23 -3.45 17.94
N LYS A 118 -8.53 -4.48 17.15
CA LYS A 118 -7.91 -5.81 17.26
C LYS A 118 -6.44 -5.83 16.83
N ARG A 119 -5.98 -4.78 16.15
CA ARG A 119 -4.62 -4.63 15.61
C ARG A 119 -3.80 -3.57 16.37
N GLY A 120 -4.18 -3.27 17.62
CA GLY A 120 -3.42 -2.35 18.49
C GLY A 120 -3.80 -0.87 18.37
N CYS A 121 -4.62 -0.47 17.40
CA CYS A 121 -4.95 0.93 17.14
C CYS A 121 -6.09 1.49 17.99
N LYS A 122 -6.24 1.04 19.25
CA LYS A 122 -7.32 1.50 20.14
C LYS A 122 -7.24 3.00 20.40
N GLY A 123 -6.02 3.55 20.56
CA GLY A 123 -5.79 4.99 20.75
C GLY A 123 -6.27 5.81 19.55
N LEU A 124 -5.90 5.41 18.33
CA LEU A 124 -6.36 6.04 17.10
C LEU A 124 -7.89 5.97 16.95
N VAL A 125 -8.50 4.81 17.22
CA VAL A 125 -9.96 4.68 17.15
C VAL A 125 -10.68 5.60 18.16
N ALA A 126 -10.07 5.83 19.33
CA ALA A 126 -10.60 6.76 20.33
C ALA A 126 -10.47 8.24 19.92
N ALA A 127 -9.51 8.59 19.06
CA ALA A 127 -9.37 9.94 18.49
C ALA A 127 -10.40 10.27 17.40
N GLY A 128 -11.32 9.34 17.09
CA GLY A 128 -12.41 9.55 16.15
C GLY A 128 -11.95 9.58 14.69
N ALA A 129 -12.56 10.43 13.86
CA ALA A 129 -12.36 10.44 12.42
C ALA A 129 -10.88 10.57 11.98
N HIS A 130 -10.10 11.44 12.63
CA HIS A 130 -8.68 11.62 12.32
C HIS A 130 -7.86 10.35 12.57
N GLY A 131 -8.09 9.71 13.73
CA GLY A 131 -7.37 8.48 14.06
C GLY A 131 -7.84 7.28 13.23
N LEU A 132 -9.13 7.21 12.86
CA LEU A 132 -9.60 6.21 11.91
C LEU A 132 -8.91 6.37 10.55
N MET A 133 -8.82 7.60 10.02
CA MET A 133 -8.12 7.85 8.76
C MET A 133 -6.66 7.40 8.84
N GLN A 134 -5.91 7.85 9.85
CA GLN A 134 -4.52 7.43 10.07
C GLN A 134 -4.41 5.91 10.15
N GLY A 135 -5.27 5.25 10.94
CA GLY A 135 -5.29 3.80 11.08
C GLY A 135 -5.58 3.06 9.78
N MET A 136 -6.49 3.57 8.95
CA MET A 136 -6.80 3.01 7.62
C MET A 136 -5.62 3.19 6.64
N VAL A 137 -4.93 4.33 6.67
CA VAL A 137 -3.73 4.56 5.85
C VAL A 137 -2.60 3.63 6.25
N LEU A 138 -2.33 3.49 7.55
CA LEU A 138 -1.32 2.55 8.07
C LEU A 138 -1.67 1.11 7.69
N SER A 139 -2.93 0.71 7.91
CA SER A 139 -3.35 -0.65 7.61
C SER A 139 -3.28 -0.95 6.12
N PHE A 140 -3.59 0.00 5.24
CA PHE A 140 -3.58 -0.20 3.79
C PHE A 140 -2.21 -0.67 3.29
N GLY A 141 -1.13 0.01 3.68
CA GLY A 141 0.23 -0.35 3.28
C GLY A 141 0.92 -1.39 4.19
N GLY A 142 0.29 -1.81 5.29
CA GLY A 142 0.97 -2.63 6.30
C GLY A 142 2.06 -1.84 7.04
N LEU A 143 1.84 -0.55 7.28
CA LEU A 143 2.70 0.22 8.17
C LEU A 143 2.33 -0.06 9.61
N GLN A 144 3.34 -0.07 10.47
CA GLN A 144 3.19 -0.29 11.89
C GLN A 144 4.02 0.71 12.67
N PHE A 145 3.43 1.29 13.71
CA PHE A 145 4.19 2.01 14.73
C PHE A 145 4.77 1.03 15.75
N THR A 146 6.01 1.27 16.13
CA THR A 146 6.69 0.56 17.23
C THR A 146 7.17 1.58 18.26
N GLU A 147 7.72 1.09 19.37
CA GLU A 147 8.27 1.90 20.47
C GLU A 147 9.28 2.98 20.00
N ASN A 148 10.00 2.76 18.90
CA ASN A 148 11.06 3.68 18.48
C ASN A 148 11.02 4.07 17.00
N HIS A 149 10.22 3.42 16.17
CA HIS A 149 10.21 3.67 14.72
C HIS A 149 8.87 3.34 14.05
N LEU A 150 8.62 3.99 12.92
CA LEU A 150 7.62 3.58 11.94
C LEU A 150 8.24 2.56 10.99
N GLN A 151 7.58 1.43 10.78
CA GLN A 151 8.04 0.40 9.83
C GLN A 151 7.00 0.15 8.75
N PHE A 152 7.46 -0.06 7.52
CA PHE A 152 6.64 -0.46 6.38
C PHE A 152 6.82 -1.95 6.11
N GLN A 153 5.81 -2.75 6.46
CA GLN A 153 5.84 -4.21 6.38
C GLN A 153 4.82 -4.72 5.34
N SER A 154 5.00 -4.29 4.09
CA SER A 154 4.24 -4.85 2.97
C SER A 154 4.82 -6.18 2.52
N ASP A 155 3.95 -7.06 2.02
CA ASP A 155 4.37 -8.23 1.26
C ASP A 155 5.02 -7.77 -0.06
N PRO A 156 6.24 -8.23 -0.39
CA PRO A 156 6.92 -7.88 -1.63
C PRO A 156 6.07 -8.11 -2.89
N GLU A 157 5.23 -9.15 -2.93
CA GLU A 157 4.42 -9.47 -4.11
C GLU A 157 3.46 -8.34 -4.51
N VAL A 158 3.00 -7.57 -3.52
CA VAL A 158 2.03 -6.48 -3.70
C VAL A 158 2.67 -5.23 -4.29
N LEU A 159 3.99 -5.13 -4.26
CA LEU A 159 4.74 -3.95 -4.73
C LEU A 159 4.77 -3.84 -6.26
N GLN A 160 4.14 -4.78 -6.98
CA GLN A 160 3.86 -4.62 -8.41
C GLN A 160 2.81 -3.54 -8.68
N ASN A 161 2.02 -3.18 -7.66
CA ASN A 161 1.13 -2.03 -7.69
C ASN A 161 1.85 -0.74 -7.34
N SER A 162 1.38 0.38 -7.91
CA SER A 162 1.82 1.71 -7.53
C SER A 162 0.71 2.46 -6.78
N TYR A 163 1.05 2.95 -5.60
CA TYR A 163 0.14 3.66 -4.70
C TYR A 163 0.92 4.62 -3.81
N SER A 164 0.22 5.58 -3.20
CA SER A 164 0.81 6.48 -2.20
C SER A 164 -0.04 6.60 -0.95
N LEU A 165 0.64 6.73 0.16
CA LEU A 165 0.13 6.88 1.51
C LEU A 165 0.58 8.25 1.98
N ARG A 166 -0.38 9.16 2.06
CA ARG A 166 -0.13 10.58 2.30
C ARG A 166 -0.46 10.94 3.74
N GLY A 167 0.25 11.93 4.26
CA GLY A 167 -0.08 12.59 5.52
C GLY A 167 -0.01 11.67 6.73
N ILE A 168 0.92 10.72 6.77
CA ILE A 168 1.12 9.85 7.95
C ILE A 168 1.72 10.70 9.06
N HIS A 169 0.97 10.89 10.14
CA HIS A 169 1.46 11.58 11.33
C HIS A 169 2.56 10.76 12.01
N TYR A 170 3.75 11.34 12.20
CA TYR A 170 4.83 10.75 12.97
C TYR A 170 5.64 11.84 13.66
N ASN A 171 5.66 11.83 14.99
CA ASN A 171 6.40 12.81 15.79
C ASN A 171 6.13 14.29 15.40
N LYS A 172 4.85 14.62 15.15
CA LYS A 172 4.34 15.94 14.69
C LYS A 172 4.61 16.30 13.23
N ASP A 173 5.42 15.50 12.52
CA ASP A 173 5.64 15.68 11.10
C ASP A 173 4.67 14.82 10.28
N LEU A 174 4.49 15.19 9.01
CA LEU A 174 3.71 14.42 8.05
C LEU A 174 4.64 13.73 7.07
N ILE A 175 4.58 12.41 7.06
CA ILE A 175 5.33 11.56 6.13
C ILE A 175 4.40 11.15 4.99
N ASN A 176 4.86 11.30 3.76
CA ASN A 176 4.25 10.64 2.61
C ASN A 176 5.17 9.52 2.15
N LEU A 177 4.62 8.33 2.00
CA LEU A 177 5.30 7.15 1.46
C LEU A 177 4.58 6.72 0.19
N ALA A 178 5.30 6.59 -0.92
CA ALA A 178 4.77 6.06 -2.16
C ALA A 178 5.56 4.83 -2.61
N VAL A 179 4.84 3.83 -3.09
CA VAL A 179 5.39 2.70 -3.84
C VAL A 179 5.22 3.01 -5.32
N LEU A 180 6.33 3.18 -6.01
CA LEU A 180 6.37 3.56 -7.41
C LEU A 180 7.12 2.50 -8.21
N LEU A 181 6.84 2.42 -9.51
CA LEU A 181 7.55 1.55 -10.43
C LEU A 181 8.41 2.41 -11.35
N ASP A 182 9.62 1.95 -11.66
CA ASP A 182 10.45 2.54 -12.71
C ASP A 182 9.97 2.15 -14.12
N ALA A 183 10.74 2.53 -15.14
CA ALA A 183 10.39 2.26 -16.54
C ALA A 183 10.41 0.75 -16.86
N GLU A 184 11.21 -0.01 -16.13
CA GLU A 184 11.37 -1.46 -16.23
C GLU A 184 10.33 -2.22 -15.39
N GLY A 185 9.52 -1.52 -14.59
CA GLY A 185 8.52 -2.10 -13.71
C GLY A 185 9.07 -2.57 -12.36
N LYS A 186 10.28 -2.15 -11.98
CA LYS A 186 10.89 -2.45 -10.69
C LYS A 186 10.35 -1.49 -9.62
N PRO A 187 9.95 -2.00 -8.45
CA PRO A 187 9.44 -1.14 -7.40
C PRO A 187 10.56 -0.41 -6.65
N PHE A 188 10.28 0.84 -6.30
CA PHE A 188 11.07 1.65 -5.39
C PHE A 188 10.16 2.43 -4.44
N LEU A 189 10.70 2.78 -3.27
CA LEU A 189 10.00 3.54 -2.25
C LEU A 189 10.38 5.00 -2.38
N HIS A 190 9.40 5.88 -2.36
CA HIS A 190 9.57 7.33 -2.38
C HIS A 190 9.03 7.91 -1.08
N VAL A 191 9.86 8.61 -0.33
CA VAL A 191 9.54 9.18 0.98
C VAL A 191 9.70 10.69 0.92
N SER A 192 8.67 11.43 1.34
CA SER A 192 8.77 12.89 1.50
C SER A 192 8.22 13.30 2.86
N VAL A 193 8.85 14.31 3.45
CA VAL A 193 8.48 14.82 4.76
C VAL A 193 8.00 16.27 4.62
N LYS A 194 6.84 16.55 5.22
CA LYS A 194 6.34 17.90 5.41
C LYS A 194 6.42 18.22 6.90
N PHE A 195 7.44 19.00 7.26
CA PHE A 195 7.61 19.50 8.63
C PHE A 195 6.46 20.46 8.99
N GLN A 196 5.85 20.26 10.16
CA GLN A 196 4.79 21.15 10.65
C GLN A 196 5.34 22.24 11.58
N ASP A 197 6.13 21.84 12.58
CA ASP A 197 6.65 22.72 13.65
C ASP A 197 8.19 22.82 13.62
N LYS A 198 8.86 22.79 14.79
CA LYS A 198 10.32 22.69 14.89
C LYS A 198 10.73 21.35 14.28
N PRO A 199 11.53 21.35 13.19
CA PRO A 199 11.89 20.13 12.49
C PRO A 199 12.66 19.23 13.44
N VAL A 200 12.13 18.02 13.67
CA VAL A 200 12.88 16.95 14.30
C VAL A 200 13.60 16.19 13.19
N LYS A 201 14.86 15.83 13.44
CA LYS A 201 15.60 15.02 12.48
C LYS A 201 14.95 13.65 12.39
N LEU A 202 14.54 13.29 11.18
CA LEU A 202 14.04 11.97 10.85
C LEU A 202 15.11 11.25 10.04
N TYR A 203 15.28 9.97 10.29
CA TYR A 203 16.21 9.11 9.59
C TYR A 203 15.46 7.90 9.05
N ALA A 204 15.92 7.37 7.92
CA ALA A 204 15.33 6.18 7.33
C ALA A 204 16.39 5.20 6.81
N CYS A 205 16.07 3.92 6.89
CA CYS A 205 16.87 2.86 6.26
C CYS A 205 15.96 1.82 5.60
N GLU A 206 16.46 1.23 4.52
CA GLU A 206 15.80 0.18 3.76
C GLU A 206 15.81 -1.17 4.51
N GLY A 207 15.20 -2.19 3.91
CA GLY A 207 15.10 -3.54 4.48
C GLY A 207 16.42 -4.09 5.02
N GLY A 208 16.45 -4.37 6.32
CA GLY A 208 17.62 -4.89 7.02
C GLY A 208 18.68 -3.85 7.40
N CYS A 209 18.49 -2.56 7.09
CA CYS A 209 19.36 -1.44 7.45
C CYS A 209 20.86 -1.74 7.26
N SER A 210 21.20 -2.30 6.10
CA SER A 210 22.59 -2.68 5.77
C SER A 210 23.48 -1.49 5.50
N ASN A 211 22.91 -0.46 4.89
CA ASN A 211 23.54 0.83 4.67
C ASN A 211 23.22 1.78 5.83
N ASP A 212 24.05 2.81 6.00
CA ASP A 212 23.84 3.81 7.04
C ASP A 212 22.50 4.55 6.83
N PRO A 213 21.74 4.83 7.91
CA PRO A 213 20.48 5.54 7.78
C PRO A 213 20.65 6.93 7.16
N VAL A 214 19.72 7.30 6.28
CA VAL A 214 19.70 8.58 5.57
C VAL A 214 18.82 9.56 6.32
N GLU A 215 19.29 10.80 6.52
CA GLU A 215 18.49 11.88 7.09
C GLU A 215 17.41 12.32 6.08
N LEU A 216 16.14 12.24 6.47
CA LEU A 216 15.01 12.68 5.69
C LEU A 216 14.87 14.20 5.79
N THR A 217 14.99 14.86 4.65
CA THR A 217 14.82 16.31 4.48
C THR A 217 13.50 16.63 3.77
N SER A 218 13.04 17.88 3.88
CA SER A 218 11.88 18.39 3.14
C SER A 218 12.24 18.82 1.71
N GLU A 219 13.16 18.09 1.08
CA GLU A 219 13.56 18.35 -0.30
C GLU A 219 12.38 18.13 -1.26
N LEU A 220 12.29 18.97 -2.29
CA LEU A 220 11.19 18.96 -3.26
C LEU A 220 11.02 17.60 -3.94
N HIS A 221 12.13 16.89 -4.17
CA HIS A 221 12.15 15.60 -4.84
C HIS A 221 12.00 14.42 -3.88
N GLY A 222 11.96 14.65 -2.56
CA GLY A 222 11.95 13.58 -1.56
C GLY A 222 13.17 12.65 -1.63
N HIS A 223 13.07 11.52 -0.96
CA HIS A 223 14.10 10.50 -0.81
C HIS A 223 13.64 9.20 -1.46
N THR A 224 14.53 8.54 -2.19
CA THR A 224 14.23 7.29 -2.89
C THR A 224 15.03 6.14 -2.29
N PHE A 225 14.35 5.04 -1.98
CA PHE A 225 14.96 3.83 -1.45
C PHE A 225 14.65 2.64 -2.36
N PRO A 226 15.64 1.79 -2.70
CA PRO A 226 15.38 0.56 -3.41
C PRO A 226 14.62 -0.42 -2.51
N VAL A 227 13.81 -1.30 -3.09
CA VAL A 227 13.13 -2.35 -2.34
C VAL A 227 14.09 -3.52 -2.11
N MET A 228 14.53 -3.64 -0.86
CA MET A 228 15.37 -4.74 -0.37
C MET A 228 14.55 -5.71 0.47
N VAL A 229 14.58 -6.99 0.13
CA VAL A 229 13.81 -8.05 0.78
C VAL A 229 14.73 -8.97 1.58
N THR A 230 14.46 -9.13 2.87
CA THR A 230 15.27 -9.93 3.79
C THR A 230 14.78 -11.38 3.90
N GLN A 231 15.63 -12.29 4.38
CA GLN A 231 15.27 -13.66 4.73
C GLN A 231 15.66 -13.98 6.18
N PRO A 232 14.71 -14.22 7.12
CA PRO A 232 13.25 -14.14 6.95
C PRO A 232 12.76 -12.72 6.62
N ILE A 233 11.53 -12.59 6.12
CA ILE A 233 10.96 -11.30 5.72
C ILE A 233 10.80 -10.40 6.95
N THR A 234 11.41 -9.23 6.87
CA THR A 234 11.30 -8.12 7.84
C THR A 234 10.75 -6.89 7.11
N PRO A 235 10.37 -5.81 7.83
CA PRO A 235 9.96 -4.57 7.17
C PRO A 235 10.94 -4.07 6.11
N LEU A 236 10.39 -3.46 5.06
CA LEU A 236 11.10 -2.99 3.86
C LEU A 236 11.68 -1.58 4.03
N LEU A 237 11.15 -0.81 4.99
CA LEU A 237 11.59 0.53 5.32
C LEU A 237 11.36 0.78 6.81
N TYR A 238 12.31 1.45 7.45
CA TYR A 238 12.25 1.90 8.84
C TYR A 238 12.46 3.41 8.86
N ILE A 239 11.67 4.13 9.64
CA ILE A 239 11.79 5.58 9.85
C ILE A 239 11.78 5.87 11.34
N SER A 240 12.78 6.59 11.85
CA SER A 240 12.91 6.93 13.27
C SER A 240 13.45 8.34 13.46
N THR A 241 13.21 8.92 14.64
CA THR A 241 13.88 10.12 15.12
C THR A 241 15.26 9.82 15.74
N ASP A 242 15.52 8.56 16.08
CA ASP A 242 16.77 8.10 16.71
C ASP A 242 17.67 7.39 15.69
N LEU A 243 18.76 8.04 15.32
CA LEU A 243 19.76 7.50 14.40
C LEU A 243 20.45 6.26 14.98
N VAL A 244 20.77 6.27 16.28
CA VAL A 244 21.50 5.18 16.93
C VAL A 244 20.62 3.93 16.98
N HIS A 245 19.33 4.10 17.28
CA HIS A 245 18.35 3.01 17.21
C HIS A 245 18.34 2.33 15.83
N LEU A 246 18.30 3.09 14.74
CA LEU A 246 18.33 2.51 13.38
C LEU A 246 19.66 1.83 13.06
N GLN A 247 20.78 2.33 13.58
CA GLN A 247 22.09 1.70 13.44
C GLN A 247 22.16 0.38 14.23
N ASP A 248 21.56 0.33 15.42
CA ASP A 248 21.51 -0.87 16.26
C ASP A 248 20.56 -1.95 15.71
N LEU A 249 19.54 -1.59 14.93
CA LEU A 249 18.67 -2.55 14.24
C LEU A 249 19.48 -3.52 13.38
N ARG A 250 20.53 -3.04 12.71
CA ARG A 250 21.43 -3.88 11.92
C ARG A 250 22.03 -5.04 12.72
N HIS A 251 22.30 -4.84 14.00
CA HIS A 251 22.93 -5.84 14.87
C HIS A 251 21.92 -6.77 15.54
N THR A 252 20.66 -6.36 15.63
CA THR A 252 19.59 -7.14 16.26
C THR A 252 18.77 -7.94 15.27
N LEU A 253 18.78 -7.57 13.98
CA LEU A 253 18.10 -8.31 12.92
C LEU A 253 18.88 -9.59 12.55
N HIS A 254 18.33 -10.74 12.92
CA HIS A 254 18.90 -12.05 12.58
C HIS A 254 18.57 -12.44 11.13
N LEU A 255 19.31 -11.85 10.18
CA LEU A 255 19.11 -12.06 8.74
C LEU A 255 20.07 -13.10 8.18
N LYS A 256 19.58 -13.94 7.26
CA LYS A 256 20.42 -14.87 6.48
C LYS A 256 20.91 -14.23 5.19
N ALA A 257 20.05 -13.45 4.54
CA ALA A 257 20.32 -12.81 3.27
C ALA A 257 19.42 -11.58 3.08
N ILE A 258 19.89 -10.66 2.25
CA ILE A 258 19.15 -9.48 1.80
C ILE A 258 19.29 -9.49 0.28
N LEU A 259 18.15 -9.47 -0.40
CA LEU A 259 18.06 -9.62 -1.84
C LEU A 259 17.35 -8.40 -2.41
N ALA A 260 17.75 -7.97 -3.61
CA ALA A 260 16.94 -7.02 -4.35
C ALA A 260 15.56 -7.64 -4.66
N HIS A 261 14.52 -6.81 -4.76
CA HIS A 261 13.15 -7.28 -5.04
C HIS A 261 13.07 -8.26 -6.22
N GLU A 262 13.74 -7.98 -7.34
CA GLU A 262 13.75 -8.83 -8.53
C GLU A 262 14.33 -10.23 -8.27
N GLU A 263 15.43 -10.30 -7.50
CA GLU A 263 16.07 -11.57 -7.14
C GLU A 263 15.20 -12.38 -6.19
N HIS A 264 14.50 -11.70 -5.28
CA HIS A 264 13.52 -12.32 -4.41
C HIS A 264 12.38 -12.94 -5.22
N MET A 265 11.78 -12.16 -6.14
CA MET A 265 10.70 -12.63 -7.00
C MET A 265 11.14 -13.80 -7.89
N ALA A 266 12.34 -13.73 -8.46
CA ALA A 266 12.89 -14.81 -9.30
C ALA A 266 13.13 -16.11 -8.52
N LYS A 267 13.49 -16.03 -7.23
CA LYS A 267 13.64 -17.21 -6.37
C LYS A 267 12.30 -17.80 -5.93
N GLN A 268 11.30 -16.96 -5.69
CA GLN A 268 9.98 -17.41 -5.25
C GLN A 268 9.15 -18.01 -6.39
N TYR A 269 9.25 -17.42 -7.58
CA TYR A 269 8.60 -17.88 -8.81
C TYR A 269 9.67 -18.27 -9.83
N PRO A 270 10.43 -19.35 -9.59
CA PRO A 270 11.35 -19.85 -10.59
C PRO A 270 10.51 -20.27 -11.80
N GLY A 271 10.79 -19.67 -12.96
CA GLY A 271 10.09 -20.02 -14.20
C GLY A 271 10.15 -21.53 -14.48
N LEU A 272 9.31 -22.00 -15.41
CA LEU A 272 9.26 -23.42 -15.75
C LEU A 272 10.65 -23.96 -16.10
N PRO A 273 11.03 -25.16 -15.61
CA PRO A 273 12.36 -25.71 -15.82
C PRO A 273 12.74 -25.76 -17.30
N PHE A 274 14.03 -25.62 -17.61
CA PHE A 274 14.53 -25.74 -18.98
C PHE A 274 14.05 -27.01 -19.70
N LEU A 275 13.94 -28.13 -18.98
CA LEU A 275 13.44 -29.41 -19.51
C LEU A 275 11.98 -29.34 -20.01
N PHE A 276 11.14 -28.53 -19.38
CA PHE A 276 9.76 -28.33 -19.83
C PHE A 276 9.75 -27.67 -21.21
N TRP A 277 10.50 -26.58 -21.39
CA TRP A 277 10.61 -25.89 -22.67
C TRP A 277 11.24 -26.76 -23.76
N PHE A 278 12.25 -27.55 -23.40
CA PHE A 278 12.83 -28.53 -24.31
C PHE A 278 11.80 -29.57 -24.77
N SER A 279 10.98 -30.10 -23.85
CA SER A 279 9.91 -31.03 -24.18
C SER A 279 8.84 -30.40 -25.09
N VAL A 280 8.41 -29.17 -24.80
CA VAL A 280 7.43 -28.44 -25.62
C VAL A 280 7.98 -28.19 -27.02
N ALA A 281 9.22 -27.70 -27.13
CA ALA A 281 9.88 -27.48 -28.42
C ALA A 281 9.99 -28.80 -29.21
N SER A 282 10.41 -29.89 -28.57
CA SER A 282 10.49 -31.21 -29.20
C SER A 282 9.14 -31.69 -29.71
N LEU A 283 8.06 -31.53 -28.94
CA LEU A 283 6.71 -31.93 -29.34
C LEU A 283 6.24 -31.11 -30.54
N ILE A 284 6.46 -29.79 -30.53
CA ILE A 284 6.15 -28.90 -31.64
C ILE A 284 6.91 -29.35 -32.89
N THR A 285 8.22 -29.60 -32.80
CA THR A 285 9.02 -30.07 -33.95
C THR A 285 8.52 -31.40 -34.50
N LEU A 286 8.27 -32.40 -33.65
CA LEU A 286 7.77 -33.71 -34.09
C LEU A 286 6.39 -33.60 -34.75
N PHE A 287 5.50 -32.78 -34.21
CA PHE A 287 4.20 -32.52 -34.80
C PHE A 287 4.32 -31.89 -36.20
N HIS A 288 5.17 -30.88 -36.36
CA HIS A 288 5.37 -30.23 -37.67
C HIS A 288 6.01 -31.19 -38.69
N LEU A 289 6.96 -32.03 -38.27
CA LEU A 289 7.53 -33.06 -39.13
C LEU A 289 6.49 -34.09 -39.57
N PHE A 290 5.59 -34.49 -38.66
CA PHE A 290 4.49 -35.39 -38.99
C PHE A 290 3.50 -34.75 -39.97
N LEU A 291 3.15 -33.48 -39.76
CA LEU A 291 2.27 -32.72 -40.63
C LEU A 291 2.88 -32.54 -42.03
N PHE A 292 4.16 -32.20 -42.11
CA PHE A 292 4.89 -32.15 -43.37
C PHE A 292 4.90 -33.51 -44.08
N LYS A 293 5.14 -34.60 -43.34
CA LYS A 293 5.10 -35.95 -43.90
C LYS A 293 3.71 -36.31 -44.44
N LEU A 294 2.63 -35.92 -43.77
CA LEU A 294 1.26 -36.13 -44.26
C LEU A 294 0.99 -35.34 -45.54
N ILE A 295 1.32 -34.04 -45.57
CA ILE A 295 1.16 -33.21 -46.77
C ILE A 295 2.00 -33.77 -47.92
N TYR A 296 3.27 -34.12 -47.68
CA TYR A 296 4.15 -34.69 -48.69
C TYR A 296 3.61 -36.01 -49.24
N ASN A 297 3.09 -36.90 -48.39
CA ASN A 297 2.52 -38.15 -48.84
C ASN A 297 1.23 -37.96 -49.66
N GLU A 298 0.41 -36.96 -49.35
CA GLU A 298 -0.83 -36.67 -50.08
C GLU A 298 -0.55 -36.03 -51.46
N TYR A 299 0.39 -35.09 -51.54
CA TYR A 299 0.68 -34.33 -52.77
C TYR A 299 1.80 -34.93 -53.64
N CYS A 300 2.73 -35.68 -53.04
CA CYS A 300 3.93 -36.22 -53.72
C CYS A 300 4.12 -37.73 -53.50
N GLY A 301 3.21 -38.41 -52.79
CA GLY A 301 3.28 -39.85 -52.56
C GLY A 301 2.74 -40.71 -53.71
N PRO A 302 2.95 -42.04 -53.69
CA PRO A 302 2.64 -42.97 -54.79
C PRO A 302 1.15 -43.10 -55.17
N GLY A 303 0.25 -42.35 -54.53
CA GLY A 303 -1.20 -42.31 -54.79
C GLY A 303 -1.76 -40.92 -55.14
N ALA A 304 -0.90 -39.92 -55.36
CA ALA A 304 -1.34 -38.55 -55.66
C ALA A 304 -2.19 -38.51 -56.94
N LYS A 305 -3.49 -38.17 -56.81
CA LYS A 305 -4.39 -37.95 -57.96
C LYS A 305 -3.91 -36.74 -58.77
N PRO A 306 -3.76 -36.85 -60.10
CA PRO A 306 -3.35 -35.72 -60.94
C PRO A 306 -4.53 -34.76 -61.12
N LEU A 307 -4.78 -33.90 -60.14
CA LEU A 307 -5.90 -32.93 -60.19
C LEU A 307 -5.56 -31.59 -60.86
N PHE A 308 -4.33 -31.40 -61.33
CA PHE A 308 -3.98 -30.23 -62.17
C PHE A 308 -3.12 -30.64 -63.36
N ARG A 309 -3.75 -31.30 -64.34
CA ARG A 309 -3.26 -31.28 -65.72
C ARG A 309 -4.22 -30.40 -66.53
N SER A 310 -3.95 -29.09 -66.53
CA SER A 310 -4.60 -28.19 -67.50
C SER A 310 -4.23 -28.67 -68.90
N LYS A 311 -5.22 -29.16 -69.66
CA LYS A 311 -5.11 -29.24 -71.12
C LYS A 311 -5.62 -27.92 -71.70
N VAL A 312 -4.85 -27.46 -72.68
CA VAL A 312 -5.23 -26.54 -73.76
C VAL A 312 -6.62 -26.86 -74.31
#